data_AF-A0A7V9G904-F1
#
_entry.id   AF-A0A7V9G904-F1
#
_cell.length_a   1.000
_cell.length_b   1.000
_cell.length_c   1.000
_cell.angle_alpha   90.00
_cell.angle_beta   90.00
_cell.angle_gamma   90.00
#
_symmetry.space_group_name_H-M   'P 1'
#
loop_
_entity.id
_entity.type
_entity.pdbx_description
1 polymer ?
#
loop_
_entity_poly.entity_id
_entity_poly.type
_entity_poly.pdbx_seq_one_letter_code
_entity_poly.pdbx_strand_id
1 'polypeptide(L)'
;MPANPPMIEVRRSAIQGNGVFATRRIRSGTRIIEYVGELIDNDEADRRYDDEAMGRHHTFLFAIDEEISLDGGRNGNESRYINHSCDPNCDAIDEDGHIFIFACRTIAQGEELTYDYAYERDGDEDEDTIRRYTCRCGTRSCRGTILAPLKAKRTRKRR
;
A
#
# COMPACT_ATOMS: atom_id res chain seq x y z
N MET A 1 -23.08 21.00 -17.57
CA MET A 1 -22.47 20.81 -16.23
C MET A 1 -20.99 20.55 -16.46
N PRO A 2 -20.04 21.37 -15.97
CA PRO A 2 -18.65 20.92 -16.01
C PRO A 2 -18.53 19.68 -15.11
N ALA A 3 -17.89 18.63 -15.62
CA ALA A 3 -17.59 17.45 -14.83
C ALA A 3 -16.85 17.89 -13.56
N ASN A 4 -17.26 17.37 -12.40
CA ASN A 4 -16.50 17.58 -11.18
C ASN A 4 -15.07 17.09 -11.44
N PRO A 5 -14.03 17.91 -11.18
CA PRO A 5 -12.66 17.48 -11.43
C PRO A 5 -12.37 16.21 -10.62
N PRO A 6 -11.61 15.26 -11.19
CA PRO A 6 -11.26 14.01 -10.51
C PRO A 6 -10.59 14.32 -9.18
N MET A 7 -10.85 13.53 -8.13
CA MET A 7 -10.29 13.79 -6.78
C MET A 7 -8.77 13.66 -6.71
N ILE A 8 -8.22 12.89 -7.63
CA ILE A 8 -6.83 12.46 -7.62
C ILE A 8 -6.21 12.57 -9.01
N GLU A 9 -4.89 12.62 -9.05
CA GLU A 9 -4.09 12.51 -10.26
C GLU A 9 -2.77 11.81 -9.97
N VAL A 10 -2.16 11.20 -10.99
CA VAL A 10 -0.86 10.53 -10.88
C VAL A 10 0.25 11.50 -11.27
N ARG A 11 1.28 11.64 -10.43
CA ARG A 11 2.47 12.44 -10.73
C ARG A 11 3.74 11.71 -10.27
N ARG A 12 4.92 12.24 -10.57
CA ARG A 12 6.18 11.74 -10.00
C ARG A 12 6.19 11.96 -8.49
N SER A 13 6.56 10.92 -7.74
CA SER A 13 6.65 10.95 -6.28
C SER A 13 8.09 11.14 -5.82
N ALA A 14 8.26 11.82 -4.68
CA ALA A 14 9.53 11.87 -3.97
C ALA A 14 9.80 10.58 -3.18
N ILE A 15 8.77 9.78 -2.88
CA ILE A 15 8.88 8.50 -2.16
C ILE A 15 9.42 7.43 -3.11
N GLN A 16 8.69 7.17 -4.20
CA GLN A 16 9.04 6.17 -5.19
C GLN A 16 8.29 6.38 -6.50
N GLY A 17 9.02 6.37 -7.62
CA GLY A 17 8.42 6.25 -8.96
C GLY A 17 7.31 7.27 -9.24
N ASN A 18 6.07 6.79 -9.28
CA ASN A 18 4.86 7.60 -9.37
C ASN A 18 4.13 7.57 -8.03
N GLY A 19 3.36 8.62 -7.76
CA GLY A 19 2.47 8.76 -6.61
C GLY A 19 1.10 9.23 -7.05
N VAL A 20 0.11 9.05 -6.19
CA VAL A 20 -1.24 9.59 -6.35
C VAL A 20 -1.39 10.82 -5.48
N PHE A 21 -1.87 11.92 -6.04
CA PHE A 21 -1.98 13.20 -5.36
C PHE A 21 -3.39 13.73 -5.38
N ALA A 22 -3.82 14.36 -4.29
CA ALA A 22 -5.12 15.02 -4.22
C ALA A 22 -5.13 16.27 -5.12
N THR A 23 -6.12 16.38 -6.01
CA THR A 23 -6.32 17.56 -6.87
C THR A 23 -7.15 18.65 -6.18
N ARG A 24 -7.80 18.29 -5.06
CA ARG A 24 -8.65 19.13 -4.22
C ARG A 24 -8.61 18.63 -2.78
N ARG A 25 -9.16 19.41 -1.83
CA ARG A 25 -9.33 18.94 -0.45
C ARG A 25 -10.25 17.70 -0.40
N ILE A 26 -9.78 16.63 0.24
CA ILE A 26 -10.54 15.41 0.49
C ILE A 26 -10.83 15.33 1.99
N ARG A 27 -12.08 15.10 2.39
CA ARG A 27 -12.45 15.03 3.81
C ARG A 27 -12.16 13.64 4.37
N SER A 28 -11.90 13.56 5.67
CA SER A 28 -11.83 12.29 6.41
C SER A 28 -13.06 11.41 6.12
N GLY A 29 -12.85 10.11 6.01
CA GLY A 29 -13.89 9.11 5.72
C GLY A 29 -14.35 9.07 4.25
N THR A 30 -13.74 9.87 3.35
CA THR A 30 -14.08 9.83 1.93
C THR A 30 -13.51 8.57 1.28
N ARG A 31 -14.36 7.77 0.62
CA ARG A 31 -13.91 6.73 -0.32
C ARG A 31 -13.33 7.38 -1.58
N ILE A 32 -12.05 7.16 -1.83
CA ILE A 32 -11.30 7.88 -2.88
C ILE A 32 -11.33 7.09 -4.19
N ILE A 33 -10.91 5.84 -4.13
CA ILE A 33 -10.74 4.95 -5.29
C ILE A 33 -10.81 3.50 -4.83
N GLU A 34 -11.26 2.60 -5.70
CA GLU A 34 -11.15 1.16 -5.52
C GLU A 34 -9.80 0.70 -6.07
N TYR A 35 -9.10 -0.14 -5.33
CA TYR A 35 -7.97 -0.88 -5.84
C TYR A 35 -8.49 -2.03 -6.69
N VAL A 36 -8.26 -1.95 -7.99
CA VAL A 36 -8.74 -2.95 -8.97
C VAL A 36 -7.55 -3.64 -9.61
N GLY A 37 -7.77 -4.87 -10.04
CA GLY A 37 -6.74 -5.72 -10.61
C GLY A 37 -7.29 -7.08 -11.01
N GLU A 38 -6.39 -8.02 -11.23
CA GLU A 38 -6.70 -9.42 -11.51
C GLU A 38 -6.61 -10.23 -10.21
N LEU A 39 -7.62 -11.06 -9.90
CA LEU A 39 -7.49 -12.04 -8.81
C LEU A 39 -6.60 -13.20 -9.27
N ILE A 40 -5.56 -13.48 -8.51
CA ILE A 40 -4.58 -14.52 -8.79
C ILE A 40 -4.32 -15.36 -7.54
N ASP A 41 -3.92 -16.60 -7.74
CA ASP A 41 -3.46 -17.47 -6.64
C ASP A 41 -1.99 -17.20 -6.28
N ASN A 42 -1.53 -17.84 -5.21
CA ASN A 42 -0.15 -17.71 -4.73
C ASN A 42 0.89 -18.19 -5.76
N ASP A 43 0.61 -19.27 -6.50
CA ASP A 43 1.53 -19.80 -7.53
C ASP A 43 1.74 -18.78 -8.66
N GLU A 44 0.68 -18.12 -9.13
CA GLU A 44 0.76 -17.07 -10.13
C GLU A 44 1.38 -15.79 -9.58
N ALA A 45 1.15 -15.46 -8.30
CA ALA A 45 1.80 -14.33 -7.63
C ALA A 45 3.31 -14.51 -7.57
N ASP A 46 3.79 -15.67 -7.11
CA ASP A 46 5.21 -16.02 -7.05
C ASP A 46 5.86 -16.01 -8.45
N ARG A 47 5.14 -16.52 -9.46
CA ARG A 47 5.61 -16.48 -10.86
C ARG A 47 5.76 -15.05 -11.39
N ARG A 48 4.87 -14.13 -10.99
CA ARG A 48 4.88 -12.73 -11.46
C ARG A 48 5.87 -11.86 -10.71
N TYR A 49 6.05 -12.11 -9.41
CA TYR A 49 6.81 -11.28 -8.49
C TYR A 49 7.96 -12.06 -7.86
N ASP A 50 8.87 -12.55 -8.70
CA ASP A 50 10.10 -13.21 -8.28
C ASP A 50 11.09 -12.19 -7.68
N ASP A 51 11.21 -12.20 -6.36
CA ASP A 51 12.10 -11.34 -5.57
C ASP A 51 13.59 -11.48 -5.90
N GLU A 52 14.02 -12.64 -6.41
CA GLU A 52 15.42 -12.83 -6.82
C GLU A 52 15.70 -12.10 -8.14
N ALA A 53 14.73 -12.09 -9.05
CA ALA A 53 14.81 -11.35 -10.30
C ALA A 53 14.58 -9.84 -10.10
N MET A 54 13.72 -9.48 -9.16
CA MET A 54 13.37 -8.10 -8.84
C MET A 54 14.36 -7.56 -7.81
N GLY A 55 15.49 -7.00 -8.27
CA GLY A 55 16.53 -6.41 -7.40
C GLY A 55 16.03 -5.36 -6.37
N ARG A 56 14.76 -4.97 -6.43
CA ARG A 56 14.01 -4.33 -5.34
C ARG A 56 12.59 -4.92 -5.29
N HIS A 57 12.14 -5.36 -4.11
CA HIS A 57 10.76 -5.80 -3.89
C HIS A 57 9.78 -4.65 -4.21
N HIS A 58 8.89 -4.89 -5.15
CA HIS A 58 7.83 -3.96 -5.53
C HIS A 58 6.68 -4.72 -6.17
N THR A 59 5.71 -5.09 -5.35
CA THR A 59 4.52 -5.81 -5.81
C THR A 59 3.31 -4.89 -5.85
N PHE A 60 2.31 -5.27 -6.63
CA PHE A 60 1.01 -4.60 -6.66
C PHE A 60 -0.09 -5.48 -6.08
N LEU A 61 0.28 -6.37 -5.15
CA LEU A 61 -0.58 -7.38 -4.58
C LEU A 61 -1.27 -6.87 -3.32
N PHE A 62 -2.57 -7.11 -3.24
CA PHE A 62 -3.35 -7.07 -1.99
C PHE A 62 -3.85 -8.48 -1.68
N ALA A 63 -3.51 -9.02 -0.52
CA ALA A 63 -4.10 -10.28 -0.07
C ALA A 63 -5.60 -10.07 0.21
N ILE A 64 -6.45 -10.88 -0.45
CA ILE A 64 -7.90 -10.93 -0.17
C ILE A 64 -8.16 -12.01 0.88
N ASP A 65 -7.53 -13.17 0.71
CA ASP A 65 -7.52 -14.27 1.68
C ASP A 65 -6.17 -15.00 1.67
N GLU A 66 -6.11 -16.20 2.26
CA GLU A 66 -4.87 -16.99 2.39
C GLU A 66 -4.36 -17.56 1.04
N GLU A 67 -5.23 -17.69 0.04
CA GLU A 67 -4.93 -18.31 -1.25
C GLU A 67 -4.99 -17.33 -2.42
N ILE A 68 -5.75 -16.24 -2.28
CA ILE A 68 -6.06 -15.30 -3.36
C ILE A 68 -5.54 -13.90 -3.05
N SER A 69 -4.86 -13.34 -4.04
CA SER A 69 -4.39 -11.95 -4.06
C SER A 69 -4.97 -11.18 -5.25
N LEU A 70 -5.22 -9.90 -5.05
CA LEU A 70 -5.59 -8.95 -6.09
C LEU A 70 -4.33 -8.26 -6.64
N ASP A 71 -4.01 -8.50 -7.91
CA ASP A 71 -2.85 -7.94 -8.61
C ASP A 71 -3.23 -6.70 -9.43
N GLY A 72 -2.88 -5.51 -8.91
CA GLY A 72 -3.05 -4.23 -9.60
C GLY A 72 -2.08 -4.00 -10.77
N GLY A 73 -1.11 -4.89 -10.97
CA GLY A 73 -0.16 -4.85 -12.08
C GLY A 73 -0.81 -5.16 -13.44
N ARG A 74 -1.92 -5.90 -13.44
CA ARG A 74 -2.72 -6.23 -14.63
C ARG A 74 -4.14 -5.74 -14.44
N ASN A 75 -4.70 -5.09 -15.47
CA ASN A 75 -6.05 -4.51 -15.43
C ASN A 75 -6.32 -3.54 -14.25
N GLY A 76 -5.27 -3.01 -13.63
CA GLY A 76 -5.39 -2.05 -12.54
C GLY A 76 -5.64 -0.61 -12.99
N ASN A 77 -5.87 0.26 -12.01
CA ASN A 77 -6.09 1.70 -12.19
C ASN A 77 -5.02 2.53 -11.47
N GLU A 78 -5.26 3.82 -11.24
CA GLU A 78 -4.33 4.75 -10.60
C GLU A 78 -3.95 4.35 -9.16
N SER A 79 -4.78 3.57 -8.46
CA SER A 79 -4.56 3.15 -7.07
C SER A 79 -3.26 2.38 -6.85
N ARG A 80 -2.77 1.66 -7.86
CA ARG A 80 -1.49 0.92 -7.80
C ARG A 80 -0.26 1.80 -7.58
N TYR A 81 -0.39 3.11 -7.83
CA TYR A 81 0.68 4.08 -7.60
C TYR A 81 0.61 4.76 -6.23
N ILE A 82 -0.33 4.37 -5.36
CA ILE A 82 -0.39 4.93 -4.00
C ILE A 82 0.80 4.35 -3.20
N ASN A 83 1.66 5.24 -2.70
CA ASN A 83 2.90 4.86 -2.06
C ASN A 83 2.70 4.50 -0.57
N HIS A 84 3.70 3.80 -0.03
CA HIS A 84 3.78 3.53 1.39
C HIS A 84 4.10 4.78 2.22
N SER A 85 3.44 4.93 3.37
CA SER A 85 3.90 5.79 4.47
C SER A 85 3.75 5.10 5.82
N CYS A 86 4.72 5.31 6.71
CA CYS A 86 4.63 4.91 8.12
C CYS A 86 3.72 5.84 8.94
N ASP A 87 3.34 7.00 8.40
CA ASP A 87 2.34 7.92 8.94
C ASP A 87 1.37 8.27 7.80
N PRO A 88 0.47 7.35 7.44
CA PRO A 88 -0.35 7.48 6.24
C PRO A 88 -1.51 8.47 6.41
N ASN A 89 -2.12 8.83 5.28
CA ASN A 89 -3.34 9.65 5.24
C ASN A 89 -4.55 8.91 4.63
N CYS A 90 -4.34 7.67 4.19
CA CYS A 90 -5.35 6.75 3.72
C CYS A 90 -5.25 5.39 4.43
N ASP A 91 -6.37 4.68 4.47
CA ASP A 91 -6.48 3.27 4.82
C ASP A 91 -7.05 2.48 3.63
N ALA A 92 -6.62 1.22 3.49
CA ALA A 92 -7.22 0.26 2.58
C ALA A 92 -8.20 -0.62 3.36
N ILE A 93 -9.44 -0.69 2.91
CA ILE A 93 -10.53 -1.43 3.57
C ILE A 93 -11.08 -2.46 2.60
N ASP A 94 -11.12 -3.71 3.04
CA ASP A 94 -11.84 -4.78 2.33
C ASP A 94 -13.35 -4.67 2.63
N GLU A 95 -14.13 -4.49 1.57
CA GLU A 95 -15.60 -4.60 1.58
C GLU A 95 -16.01 -5.72 0.61
N ASP A 96 -16.31 -6.91 1.15
CA ASP A 96 -16.78 -8.08 0.40
C ASP A 96 -15.84 -8.55 -0.74
N GLY A 97 -14.52 -8.54 -0.51
CA GLY A 97 -13.49 -8.93 -1.48
C GLY A 97 -13.06 -7.80 -2.42
N HIS A 98 -13.54 -6.59 -2.18
CA HIS A 98 -13.15 -5.39 -2.91
C HIS A 98 -12.35 -4.45 -2.00
N ILE A 99 -11.16 -4.07 -2.45
CA ILE A 99 -10.29 -3.19 -1.68
C ILE A 99 -10.58 -1.74 -2.03
N PHE A 100 -11.05 -0.96 -1.07
CA PHE A 100 -11.32 0.46 -1.23
C PHE A 100 -10.34 1.31 -0.41
N ILE A 101 -9.86 2.39 -1.02
CA ILE A 101 -9.00 3.36 -0.35
C ILE A 101 -9.84 4.50 0.23
N PHE A 102 -9.74 4.69 1.53
CA PHE A 102 -10.43 5.74 2.28
C PHE A 102 -9.46 6.74 2.87
N ALA A 103 -9.85 8.01 2.95
CA ALA A 103 -9.08 9.02 3.67
C ALA A 103 -9.24 8.83 5.20
N CYS A 104 -8.17 8.56 5.94
CA CYS A 104 -8.23 8.41 7.40
C CYS A 104 -8.18 9.76 8.15
N ARG A 105 -7.77 10.82 7.43
CA ARG A 105 -7.87 12.22 7.85
C ARG A 105 -8.25 13.13 6.67
N THR A 106 -8.43 14.42 6.94
CA THR A 106 -8.54 15.38 5.83
C THR A 106 -7.20 15.49 5.09
N ILE A 107 -7.24 15.40 3.77
CA ILE A 107 -6.09 15.50 2.85
C ILE A 107 -6.16 16.84 2.13
N ALA A 108 -5.06 17.59 2.15
CA ALA A 108 -4.97 18.88 1.49
C ALA A 108 -4.82 18.72 -0.03
N GLN A 109 -5.21 19.74 -0.80
CA GLN A 109 -4.89 19.78 -2.22
C GLN A 109 -3.37 19.74 -2.41
N GLY A 110 -2.90 18.92 -3.35
CA GLY A 110 -1.49 18.74 -3.67
C GLY A 110 -0.77 17.70 -2.80
N GLU A 111 -1.40 17.21 -1.74
CA GLU A 111 -0.84 16.19 -0.86
C GLU A 111 -0.84 14.81 -1.53
N GLU A 112 0.23 14.03 -1.33
CA GLU A 112 0.34 12.65 -1.81
C GLU A 112 -0.50 11.71 -0.92
N LEU A 113 -1.31 10.87 -1.53
CA LEU A 113 -2.04 9.81 -0.86
C LEU A 113 -1.07 8.68 -0.54
N THR A 114 -1.16 8.16 0.69
CA THR A 114 -0.32 7.05 1.15
C THR A 114 -1.08 6.19 2.16
N TYR A 115 -0.79 4.89 2.18
CA TYR A 115 -1.27 3.95 3.21
C TYR A 115 -0.11 3.08 3.74
N ASP A 116 -0.29 2.43 4.89
CA ASP A 116 0.66 1.42 5.36
C ASP A 116 0.44 0.13 4.57
N TYR A 117 1.48 -0.38 3.90
CA TYR A 117 1.37 -1.57 3.06
C TYR A 117 1.14 -2.84 3.89
N ALA A 118 1.43 -2.80 5.19
CA ALA A 118 1.24 -3.91 6.11
C ALA A 118 1.88 -5.23 5.63
N TYR A 119 3.01 -5.15 4.90
CA TYR A 119 3.78 -6.33 4.49
C TYR A 119 4.13 -7.14 5.72
N GLU A 120 3.51 -8.31 5.86
CA GLU A 120 3.76 -9.18 7.00
C GLU A 120 5.24 -9.59 7.04
N ARG A 121 5.71 -9.84 8.25
CA ARG A 121 7.07 -10.31 8.50
C ARG A 121 7.07 -11.28 9.68
N ASP A 122 7.95 -12.25 9.60
CA ASP A 122 8.03 -13.42 10.48
C ASP A 122 9.04 -13.16 11.59
N GLY A 123 9.97 -12.23 11.34
CA GLY A 123 11.01 -11.79 12.26
C GLY A 123 12.32 -12.53 12.11
N ASP A 124 12.41 -13.45 11.15
CA ASP A 124 13.61 -14.21 10.80
C ASP A 124 14.32 -13.66 9.55
N GLU A 125 13.86 -12.50 9.02
CA GLU A 125 14.47 -11.88 7.83
C GLU A 125 15.90 -11.40 8.12
N ASP A 126 16.82 -11.76 7.24
CA ASP A 126 18.20 -11.26 7.31
C ASP A 126 18.30 -9.77 6.95
N GLU A 127 19.47 -9.17 7.22
CA GLU A 127 19.70 -7.75 6.95
C GLU A 127 19.54 -7.38 5.47
N ASP A 128 19.92 -8.28 4.56
CA ASP A 128 19.85 -8.04 3.11
C ASP A 128 18.42 -8.04 2.60
N THR A 129 17.58 -8.92 3.13
CA THR A 129 16.13 -8.93 2.92
C THR A 129 15.56 -7.61 3.42
N ILE A 130 15.81 -7.21 4.67
CA ILE A 130 15.31 -5.95 5.22
C ILE A 130 15.74 -4.73 4.37
N ARG A 131 16.97 -4.74 3.82
CA ARG A 131 17.47 -3.69 2.91
C ARG A 131 16.64 -3.57 1.62
N ARG A 132 16.14 -4.67 1.05
CA ARG A 132 15.25 -4.63 -0.15
C ARG A 132 13.93 -3.91 0.14
N TYR A 133 13.47 -3.96 1.38
CA TYR A 133 12.24 -3.34 1.87
C TYR A 133 12.47 -1.96 2.53
N THR A 134 13.53 -1.24 2.14
CA THR A 134 13.82 0.10 2.69
C THR A 134 12.66 1.07 2.44
N CYS A 135 12.17 1.72 3.51
CA CYS A 135 11.14 2.74 3.43
C CYS A 135 11.73 4.12 3.10
N ARG A 136 11.06 4.85 2.21
CA ARG A 136 11.45 6.20 1.76
C ARG A 136 10.36 7.26 1.96
N CYS A 137 9.40 7.01 2.86
CA CYS A 137 8.26 7.91 3.05
C CYS A 137 8.63 9.30 3.61
N GLY A 138 9.80 9.43 4.25
CA GLY A 138 10.32 10.70 4.75
C GLY A 138 9.61 11.26 6.00
N THR A 139 8.67 10.53 6.60
CA THR A 139 7.98 10.97 7.81
C THR A 139 8.89 10.89 9.04
N ARG A 140 8.62 11.71 10.06
CA ARG A 140 9.41 11.73 11.30
C ARG A 140 9.30 10.43 12.12
N SER A 141 8.18 9.72 11.96
CA SER A 141 7.87 8.43 12.56
C SER A 141 8.21 7.24 11.65
N CYS A 142 8.99 7.47 10.58
CA CYS A 142 9.38 6.41 9.65
C CYS A 142 10.11 5.27 10.38
N ARG A 143 9.67 4.04 10.13
CA ARG A 143 10.23 2.80 10.71
C ARG A 143 11.53 2.35 10.03
N GLY A 144 11.92 2.98 8.92
CA GLY A 144 13.08 2.61 8.10
C GLY A 144 12.82 1.47 7.10
N THR A 145 11.75 0.70 7.28
CA THR A 145 11.32 -0.37 6.38
C THR A 145 9.81 -0.31 6.10
N ILE A 146 9.40 -0.80 4.93
CA ILE A 146 7.98 -0.95 4.55
C ILE A 146 7.35 -2.20 5.17
N LEU A 147 8.15 -3.08 5.76
CA LEU A 147 7.67 -4.25 6.50
C LEU A 147 6.89 -3.81 7.75
N ALA A 148 5.87 -4.58 8.09
CA ALA A 148 5.05 -4.37 9.27
C ALA A 148 5.90 -4.49 10.56
N PRO A 149 5.51 -3.82 11.66
CA PRO A 149 6.17 -3.98 12.93
C PRO A 149 6.00 -5.41 13.45
N LEU A 150 7.03 -5.95 14.13
CA LEU A 150 6.93 -7.27 14.76
C LEU A 150 5.75 -7.30 15.73
N LYS A 151 4.86 -8.28 15.57
CA LYS A 151 3.76 -8.52 16.49
C LYS A 151 4.36 -8.79 17.88
N ALA A 152 4.03 -7.97 18.88
CA ALA A 152 4.52 -8.18 20.24
C ALA A 152 4.10 -9.58 20.71
N LYS A 153 5.07 -10.42 21.11
CA LYS A 153 4.77 -11.75 21.66
C LYS A 153 3.80 -11.57 22.83
N ARG A 154 2.55 -12.03 22.67
CA ARG A 154 1.56 -12.04 23.75
C ARG A 154 2.15 -12.86 24.90
N THR A 155 2.66 -12.21 25.94
CA THR A 155 3.02 -12.90 27.19
C THR A 155 1.75 -13.50 27.75
N ARG A 156 1.53 -14.81 27.54
CA ARG A 156 0.52 -15.58 28.26
C ARG A 156 0.84 -15.46 29.75
N LYS A 157 0.13 -14.58 30.47
CA LYS A 157 0.08 -14.62 31.93
C LYS A 157 -0.48 -15.99 32.30
N ARG A 158 0.40 -16.91 32.72
CA ARG A 158 -0.02 -18.12 33.43
C ARG A 158 -0.71 -17.65 34.70
N ARG A 159 -2.02 -17.89 34.79
CA ARG A 159 -2.75 -17.89 36.06
C ARG A 159 -2.39 -19.14 36.84
#